data_AF-A0A9P4WVF4-F1
#
_entry.id   AF-A0A9P4WVF4-F1
#
_cell.length_a   1.000
_cell.length_b   1.000
_cell.length_c   1.000
_cell.angle_alpha   90.00
_cell.angle_beta   90.00
_cell.angle_gamma   90.00
#
_symmetry.space_group_name_H-M   'P 1'
#
loop_
_entity.id
_entity.type
_entity.pdbx_description
1 polymer ?
#
loop_
_entity_poly.entity_id
_entity_poly.type
_entity_poly.pdbx_seq_one_letter_code
_entity_poly.pdbx_strand_id
1 'polypeptide(L)'
;MFTSSHLAPTPLTSRYTQVPQQFSYNDASTRLRIMNLVRPLMPNAHPDNLNLLVTHICSTLTRMRRAGQLGPKGIQSTEDVFIGVGYDKAECYMGLIVNAPGALAVRCFFEGDRMETSKKTEMKPEAAIEELRIRLAMTLHRKYKELRDVKHKLSHRGLDYECLKCYRSFKTYGGMIIHLESGCCSGVDRDSLNALAAQCNRSREFILSEYEENLLDGDLEYYHGKVNPFFCPTCDTEVPRLSSLFQHVESRACSQTLEDGVMGTLRRFLANYV
;
A
#
# COMPACT_ATOMS: atom_id res chain seq x y z
N MET A 1 24.19 59.85 40.93
CA MET A 1 23.00 59.00 40.69
C MET A 1 22.75 58.96 39.19
N PHE A 2 23.06 57.84 38.53
CA PHE A 2 22.43 57.34 37.29
C PHE A 2 22.97 55.93 37.08
N THR A 3 22.15 54.91 37.35
CA THR A 3 22.47 53.50 37.11
C THR A 3 21.83 53.06 35.80
N SER A 4 22.67 52.58 34.88
CA SER A 4 22.27 52.05 33.57
C SER A 4 21.70 50.64 33.74
N SER A 5 20.45 50.44 33.34
CA SER A 5 19.78 49.13 33.34
C SER A 5 19.98 48.44 31.99
N HIS A 6 20.79 47.38 31.98
CA HIS A 6 20.86 46.41 30.88
C HIS A 6 19.58 45.56 30.86
N LEU A 7 18.76 45.73 29.82
CA LEU A 7 17.67 44.81 29.51
C LEU A 7 18.24 43.57 28.81
N ALA A 8 18.03 42.40 29.42
CA ALA A 8 18.33 41.10 28.83
C ALA A 8 17.38 40.81 27.64
N PRO A 9 17.85 40.16 26.56
CA PRO A 9 17.00 39.79 25.45
C PRO A 9 16.02 38.68 25.87
N THR A 10 14.75 38.90 25.54
CA THR A 10 13.64 37.99 25.78
C THR A 10 13.85 36.68 24.98
N PRO A 11 13.56 35.49 25.53
CA PRO A 11 13.68 34.25 24.78
C PRO A 11 12.65 34.24 23.65
N LEU A 12 13.11 34.09 22.41
CA LEU A 12 12.24 33.80 21.27
C LEU A 12 11.55 32.46 21.53
N THR A 13 10.27 32.53 21.86
CA THR A 13 9.39 31.36 21.85
C THR A 13 9.29 30.88 20.41
N SER A 14 10.05 29.82 20.10
CA SER A 14 9.92 29.06 18.86
C SER A 14 8.47 28.60 18.73
N ARG A 15 7.71 29.28 17.89
CA ARG A 15 6.42 28.78 17.41
C ARG A 15 6.73 27.64 16.44
N TYR A 16 6.93 26.45 16.99
CA TYR A 16 6.70 25.22 16.25
C TYR A 16 5.22 25.21 15.86
N THR A 17 4.89 25.75 14.69
CA THR A 17 3.65 25.40 14.00
C THR A 17 3.68 23.90 13.80
N GLN A 18 2.93 23.16 14.64
CA GLN A 18 2.64 21.76 14.37
C GLN A 18 1.97 21.71 13.01
N VAL A 19 2.68 21.16 12.02
CA VAL A 19 2.07 20.76 10.75
C VAL A 19 0.93 19.82 11.13
N PRO A 20 -0.32 20.05 10.69
CA PRO A 20 -1.42 19.16 11.01
C PRO A 20 -1.02 17.75 10.61
N GLN A 21 -0.95 16.85 11.58
CA GLN A 21 -0.51 15.48 11.37
C GLN A 21 -1.43 14.84 10.32
N GLN A 22 -0.91 14.66 9.11
CA GLN A 22 -1.67 14.14 8.00
C GLN A 22 -2.09 12.71 8.32
N PHE A 23 -3.39 12.42 8.26
CA PHE A 23 -3.93 11.08 8.51
C PHE A 23 -3.22 10.06 7.61
N SER A 24 -2.63 9.02 8.21
CA SER A 24 -1.92 7.97 7.48
C SER A 24 -2.84 6.78 7.24
N TYR A 25 -3.11 6.48 5.96
CA TYR A 25 -4.06 5.45 5.54
C TYR A 25 -3.50 4.01 5.63
N ASN A 26 -2.23 3.86 6.00
CA ASN A 26 -1.54 2.57 6.12
C ASN A 26 -0.71 2.46 7.42
N ASP A 27 -0.98 3.30 8.41
CA ASP A 27 -0.34 3.18 9.71
C ASP A 27 -0.90 2.01 10.54
N ALA A 28 -0.26 1.74 11.68
CA ALA A 28 -0.67 0.66 12.57
C ALA A 28 -2.11 0.84 13.10
N SER A 29 -2.54 2.09 13.33
CA SER A 29 -3.86 2.40 13.89
C SER A 29 -4.98 2.10 12.90
N THR A 30 -4.82 2.50 11.63
CA THR A 30 -5.76 2.24 10.54
C THR A 30 -5.83 0.75 10.23
N ARG A 31 -4.68 0.06 10.20
CA ARG A 31 -4.62 -1.39 9.99
C ARG A 31 -5.35 -2.14 11.11
N LEU A 32 -5.16 -1.74 12.36
CA LEU A 32 -5.85 -2.35 13.51
C LEU A 32 -7.37 -2.11 13.45
N ARG A 33 -7.80 -0.90 13.08
CA ARG A 33 -9.22 -0.60 12.89
C ARG A 33 -9.85 -1.50 11.83
N ILE A 34 -9.24 -1.59 10.65
CA ILE A 34 -9.75 -2.43 9.57
C ILE A 34 -9.73 -3.91 9.99
N MET A 35 -8.68 -4.36 10.68
CA MET A 35 -8.61 -5.72 11.21
C MET A 35 -9.81 -6.02 12.13
N ASN A 36 -10.17 -5.09 13.01
CA ASN A 36 -11.30 -5.24 13.93
C ASN A 36 -12.66 -5.22 13.21
N LEU A 37 -12.77 -4.54 12.07
CA LEU A 37 -13.99 -4.56 11.23
C LEU A 37 -14.11 -5.86 10.43
N VAL A 38 -13.00 -6.40 9.93
CA VAL A 38 -12.96 -7.56 9.03
C VAL A 38 -13.00 -8.88 9.79
N ARG A 39 -12.30 -8.99 10.93
CA ARG A 39 -12.19 -10.25 11.69
C ARG A 39 -13.56 -10.86 12.06
N PRO A 40 -14.56 -10.10 12.54
CA PRO A 40 -15.89 -10.65 12.83
C PRO A 40 -16.62 -11.18 11.59
N LEU A 41 -16.29 -10.67 10.40
CA LEU A 41 -16.86 -11.12 9.12
C LEU A 41 -16.20 -12.42 8.63
N MET A 42 -15.04 -12.77 9.17
CA MET A 42 -14.26 -13.95 8.79
C MET A 42 -13.69 -14.68 10.02
N PRO A 43 -14.54 -15.19 10.93
CA PRO A 43 -14.09 -15.72 12.22
C PRO A 43 -13.13 -16.91 12.11
N ASN A 44 -13.21 -17.66 11.00
CA ASN A 44 -12.38 -18.85 10.75
C ASN A 44 -11.18 -18.56 9.81
N ALA A 45 -10.92 -17.30 9.45
CA ALA A 45 -9.80 -16.97 8.57
C ALA A 45 -8.46 -17.01 9.33
N HIS A 46 -7.45 -17.62 8.71
CA HIS A 46 -6.08 -17.62 9.21
C HIS A 46 -5.56 -16.18 9.41
N PRO A 47 -4.79 -15.88 10.47
CA PRO A 47 -4.30 -14.52 10.74
C PRO A 47 -3.56 -13.85 9.58
N ASP A 48 -2.73 -14.59 8.85
CA ASP A 48 -2.02 -14.07 7.67
C ASP A 48 -2.97 -13.63 6.56
N ASN A 49 -4.11 -14.30 6.42
CA ASN A 49 -5.12 -13.96 5.40
C ASN A 49 -5.82 -12.64 5.76
N LEU A 50 -6.13 -12.47 7.04
CA LEU A 50 -6.68 -11.21 7.55
C LEU A 50 -5.69 -10.06 7.33
N ASN A 51 -4.40 -10.29 7.59
CA ASN A 51 -3.35 -9.28 7.38
C ASN A 51 -3.20 -8.85 5.91
N LEU A 52 -3.30 -9.79 4.96
CA LEU A 52 -3.26 -9.49 3.54
C LEU A 52 -4.48 -8.66 3.10
N LEU A 53 -5.68 -9.02 3.56
CA LEU A 53 -6.91 -8.30 3.25
C LEU A 53 -6.89 -6.87 3.82
N VAL A 54 -6.47 -6.73 5.08
CA VAL A 54 -6.25 -5.41 5.72
C VAL A 54 -5.28 -4.57 4.90
N THR A 55 -4.16 -5.15 4.45
CA THR A 55 -3.18 -4.44 3.60
C THR A 55 -3.81 -3.95 2.29
N HIS A 56 -4.66 -4.76 1.66
CA HIS A 56 -5.36 -4.38 0.43
C HIS A 56 -6.39 -3.26 0.64
N ILE A 57 -7.13 -3.30 1.75
CA ILE A 57 -8.09 -2.25 2.12
C ILE A 57 -7.37 -0.93 2.41
N CYS A 58 -6.28 -0.95 3.20
CA CYS A 58 -5.42 0.22 3.41
C CYS A 58 -4.91 0.82 2.10
N SER A 59 -4.40 -0.03 1.21
CA SER A 59 -3.93 0.41 -0.12
C SER A 59 -5.05 1.08 -0.93
N THR A 60 -6.28 0.57 -0.81
CA THR A 60 -7.43 1.18 -1.48
C THR A 60 -7.83 2.52 -0.89
N LEU A 61 -7.77 2.67 0.44
CA LEU A 61 -8.00 3.96 1.10
C LEU A 61 -6.99 5.02 0.65
N THR A 62 -5.70 4.66 0.59
CA THR A 62 -4.65 5.51 0.04
C THR A 62 -4.99 5.95 -1.39
N ARG A 63 -5.42 5.00 -2.24
CA ARG A 63 -5.85 5.30 -3.62
C ARG A 63 -7.05 6.24 -3.69
N MET A 64 -8.07 6.04 -2.84
CA MET A 64 -9.24 6.93 -2.78
C MET A 64 -8.85 8.36 -2.37
N ARG A 65 -7.92 8.52 -1.41
CA ARG A 65 -7.39 9.82 -1.01
C ARG A 65 -6.70 10.52 -2.18
N ARG A 66 -5.78 9.83 -2.85
CA ARG A 66 -5.02 10.39 -3.98
C ARG A 66 -5.92 10.78 -5.16
N ALA A 67 -6.95 9.97 -5.44
CA ALA A 67 -7.94 10.26 -6.48
C ALA A 67 -8.93 11.39 -6.12
N GLY A 68 -8.77 12.05 -4.97
CA GLY A 68 -9.68 13.11 -4.49
C GLY A 68 -11.07 12.62 -4.07
N GLN A 69 -11.29 11.30 -4.04
CA GLN A 69 -12.60 10.69 -3.75
C GLN A 69 -13.02 10.86 -2.29
N LEU A 70 -12.07 11.17 -1.40
CA LEU A 70 -12.32 11.43 0.02
C LEU A 70 -12.44 12.94 0.33
N GLY A 71 -12.61 13.77 -0.70
CA GLY A 71 -12.64 15.22 -0.55
C GLY A 71 -11.29 15.82 -0.14
N PRO A 72 -11.21 17.16 0.01
CA PRO A 72 -9.95 17.87 0.24
C PRO A 72 -9.34 17.55 1.61
N LYS A 73 -10.18 17.27 2.62
CA LYS A 73 -9.74 16.90 3.96
C LYS A 73 -9.42 15.42 4.12
N GLY A 74 -9.94 14.54 3.25
CA GLY A 74 -9.74 13.10 3.42
C GLY A 74 -10.38 12.58 4.70
N ILE A 75 -9.91 11.43 5.17
CA ILE A 75 -10.27 10.90 6.48
C ILE A 75 -9.56 11.70 7.57
N GLN A 76 -10.24 11.96 8.68
CA GLN A 76 -9.66 12.66 9.83
C GLN A 76 -9.49 11.72 11.04
N SER A 77 -10.24 10.61 11.07
CA SER A 77 -10.20 9.63 12.15
C SER A 77 -10.30 8.20 11.61
N THR A 78 -9.67 7.24 12.29
CA THR A 78 -9.89 5.81 11.99
C THR A 78 -11.35 5.40 12.21
N GLU A 79 -12.08 6.13 13.06
CA GLU A 79 -13.52 5.95 13.25
C GLU A 79 -14.34 6.30 12.02
N ASP A 80 -13.82 7.08 11.07
CA ASP A 80 -14.50 7.40 9.82
C ASP A 80 -14.53 6.22 8.82
N VAL A 81 -13.83 5.12 9.14
CA VAL A 81 -13.78 3.90 8.34
C VAL A 81 -14.76 2.88 8.89
N PHE A 82 -15.69 2.45 8.03
CA PHE A 82 -16.70 1.45 8.34
C PHE A 82 -16.77 0.40 7.23
N ILE A 83 -17.30 -0.78 7.58
CA ILE A 83 -17.77 -1.74 6.58
C ILE A 83 -19.28 -1.73 6.67
N GLY A 84 -19.93 -1.38 5.56
CA GLY A 84 -21.37 -1.34 5.45
C GLY A 84 -21.90 -2.40 4.51
N VAL A 85 -23.11 -2.86 4.81
CA VAL A 85 -23.89 -3.73 3.94
C VAL A 85 -25.11 -2.94 3.50
N GLY A 86 -25.32 -2.86 2.20
CA GLY A 86 -26.46 -2.21 1.59
C GLY A 86 -27.34 -3.22 0.85
N TYR A 87 -28.62 -2.90 0.80
CA TYR A 87 -29.61 -3.64 0.01
C TYR A 87 -30.45 -2.64 -0.77
N ASP A 88 -30.33 -2.68 -2.08
CA ASP A 88 -31.41 -2.24 -2.97
C ASP A 88 -32.16 -3.52 -3.36
N LYS A 89 -33.48 -3.47 -3.51
CA LYS A 89 -34.35 -4.65 -3.68
C LYS A 89 -33.87 -5.70 -4.71
N ALA A 90 -33.03 -5.34 -5.68
CA ALA A 90 -32.37 -6.24 -6.61
C ALA A 90 -30.97 -6.71 -6.14
N GLU A 91 -30.18 -5.81 -5.56
CA GLU A 91 -28.76 -6.01 -5.28
C GLU A 91 -28.41 -5.85 -3.80
N CYS A 92 -27.63 -6.80 -3.32
CA CYS A 92 -26.98 -6.69 -2.05
C CYS A 92 -25.50 -6.33 -2.26
N TYR A 93 -25.02 -5.25 -1.63
CA TYR A 93 -23.64 -4.81 -1.77
C TYR A 93 -22.95 -4.69 -0.42
N MET A 94 -21.65 -4.97 -0.40
CA MET A 94 -20.82 -4.74 0.78
C MET A 94 -19.64 -3.85 0.40
N GLY A 95 -19.53 -2.72 1.07
CA GLY A 95 -18.56 -1.68 0.77
C GLY A 95 -17.81 -1.22 2.00
N LEU A 96 -16.58 -0.77 1.78
CA LEU A 96 -15.94 0.11 2.74
C LEU A 96 -16.65 1.47 2.60
N ILE A 97 -17.20 1.93 3.70
CA ILE A 97 -17.81 3.23 3.79
C ILE A 97 -16.81 4.12 4.51
N VAL A 98 -16.48 5.23 3.86
CA VAL A 98 -15.58 6.23 4.40
C VAL A 98 -16.36 7.52 4.58
N ASN A 99 -16.47 7.96 5.82
CA ASN A 99 -17.10 9.23 6.16
C ASN A 99 -16.04 10.33 6.19
N ALA A 100 -15.71 10.91 5.04
CA ALA A 100 -14.82 12.07 5.00
C ALA A 100 -15.63 13.36 5.22
N PRO A 101 -15.10 14.37 5.94
CA PRO A 101 -15.80 15.64 6.12
C PRO A 101 -16.16 16.29 4.78
N GLY A 102 -17.46 16.38 4.49
CA GLY A 102 -17.99 16.94 3.24
C GLY A 102 -18.10 15.97 2.06
N ALA A 103 -17.76 14.68 2.24
CA ALA A 103 -17.92 13.65 1.22
C ALA A 103 -18.17 12.28 1.84
N LEU A 104 -19.36 11.71 1.65
CA LEU A 104 -19.58 10.29 1.90
C LEU A 104 -19.05 9.51 0.68
N ALA A 105 -17.93 8.82 0.87
CA ALA A 105 -17.35 7.98 -0.17
C ALA A 105 -17.67 6.51 0.14
N VAL A 106 -18.54 5.92 -0.67
CA VAL A 106 -18.79 4.48 -0.63
C VAL A 106 -17.98 3.85 -1.75
N ARG A 107 -17.06 2.95 -1.39
CA ARG A 107 -16.42 2.09 -2.38
C ARG A 107 -16.86 0.67 -2.15
N CYS A 108 -17.61 0.14 -3.10
CA CYS A 108 -17.95 -1.27 -3.12
C CYS A 108 -16.66 -2.05 -3.41
N PHE A 109 -16.24 -2.89 -2.46
CA PHE A 109 -15.17 -3.86 -2.67
C PHE A 109 -15.75 -5.16 -3.23
N PHE A 110 -17.03 -5.40 -2.96
CA PHE A 110 -17.77 -6.58 -3.34
C PHE A 110 -19.17 -6.16 -3.79
N GLU A 111 -19.38 -6.18 -5.11
CA GLU A 111 -20.74 -6.33 -5.65
C GLU A 111 -21.08 -7.82 -5.51
N GLY A 112 -22.20 -8.12 -4.85
CA GLY A 112 -22.71 -9.48 -4.85
C GLY A 112 -23.12 -9.89 -6.27
N ASP A 113 -23.05 -11.18 -6.58
CA ASP A 113 -23.64 -11.67 -7.83
C ASP A 113 -25.13 -11.31 -7.88
N ARG A 114 -25.56 -10.73 -9.01
CA ARG A 114 -26.96 -10.44 -9.35
C ARG A 114 -27.84 -11.60 -8.88
N MET A 115 -28.73 -11.34 -7.93
CA MET A 115 -29.67 -12.35 -7.51
C MET A 115 -30.67 -12.59 -8.65
N GLU A 116 -30.57 -13.72 -9.36
CA GLU A 116 -31.65 -14.14 -10.27
C GLU A 116 -32.96 -14.20 -9.48
N THR A 117 -33.89 -13.36 -9.90
CA THR A 117 -35.12 -12.99 -9.20
C THR A 117 -36.20 -14.08 -9.25
N SER A 118 -35.86 -15.35 -9.03
CA SER A 118 -36.87 -16.42 -9.15
C SER A 118 -37.63 -16.72 -7.85
N LYS A 119 -37.25 -16.17 -6.69
CA LYS A 119 -38.04 -16.25 -5.45
C LYS A 119 -37.81 -15.05 -4.52
N LYS A 120 -38.44 -13.90 -4.79
CA LYS A 120 -38.35 -12.74 -3.87
C LYS A 120 -39.67 -11.97 -3.75
N THR A 121 -40.44 -12.41 -2.78
CA THR A 121 -41.19 -11.56 -1.87
C THR A 121 -40.99 -12.22 -0.50
N GLU A 122 -40.63 -11.48 0.55
CA GLU A 122 -40.48 -11.94 1.95
C GLU A 122 -39.12 -12.48 2.48
N MET A 123 -37.97 -12.02 1.98
CA MET A 123 -36.74 -12.21 2.76
C MET A 123 -36.59 -11.09 3.80
N LYS A 124 -36.54 -11.46 5.09
CA LYS A 124 -36.31 -10.50 6.19
C LYS A 124 -34.90 -9.89 6.08
N PRO A 125 -34.70 -8.62 6.47
CA PRO A 125 -33.40 -7.94 6.39
C PRO A 125 -32.25 -8.72 7.03
N GLU A 126 -32.50 -9.40 8.15
CA GLU A 126 -31.50 -10.17 8.89
C GLU A 126 -31.01 -11.38 8.09
N ALA A 127 -31.91 -12.07 7.38
CA ALA A 127 -31.57 -13.19 6.51
C ALA A 127 -30.79 -12.72 5.27
N ALA A 128 -31.10 -11.52 4.76
CA ALA A 128 -30.35 -10.91 3.66
C ALA A 128 -28.92 -10.56 4.06
N ILE A 129 -28.73 -10.04 5.27
CA ILE A 129 -27.40 -9.74 5.82
C ILE A 129 -26.58 -11.00 6.02
N GLU A 130 -27.17 -12.09 6.51
CA GLU A 130 -26.44 -13.34 6.75
C GLU A 130 -26.03 -14.05 5.44
N GLU A 131 -26.91 -14.09 4.45
CA GLU A 131 -26.59 -14.59 3.11
C GLU A 131 -25.44 -13.78 2.47
N LEU A 132 -25.40 -12.47 2.70
CA LEU A 132 -24.32 -11.61 2.23
C LEU A 132 -22.99 -11.88 2.91
N ARG A 133 -22.99 -12.16 4.21
CA ARG A 133 -21.79 -12.56 4.94
C ARG A 133 -21.21 -13.86 4.37
N ILE A 134 -22.06 -14.83 4.05
CA ILE A 134 -21.64 -16.09 3.43
C ILE A 134 -21.02 -15.83 2.06
N ARG A 135 -21.66 -15.03 1.20
CA ARG A 135 -21.13 -14.68 -0.13
C ARG A 135 -19.84 -13.87 -0.08
N LEU A 136 -19.70 -12.97 0.90
CA LEU A 136 -18.46 -12.26 1.18
C LEU A 136 -17.34 -13.25 1.51
N ALA A 137 -17.59 -14.16 2.45
CA ALA A 137 -16.60 -15.16 2.85
C ALA A 137 -16.16 -16.01 1.65
N MET A 138 -17.10 -16.42 0.78
CA MET A 138 -16.77 -17.15 -0.45
C MET A 138 -15.95 -16.32 -1.45
N THR A 139 -16.30 -15.04 -1.65
CA THR A 139 -15.57 -14.16 -2.58
C THR A 139 -14.18 -13.84 -2.08
N LEU A 140 -14.03 -13.57 -0.78
CA LEU A 140 -12.74 -13.41 -0.12
C LEU A 140 -11.90 -14.69 -0.22
N HIS A 141 -12.52 -15.87 -0.08
CA HIS A 141 -11.86 -17.15 -0.29
C HIS A 141 -11.40 -17.36 -1.74
N ARG A 142 -12.21 -16.96 -2.73
CA ARG A 142 -11.85 -17.02 -4.16
C ARG A 142 -10.68 -16.09 -4.48
N LYS A 143 -10.73 -14.83 -4.06
CA LYS A 143 -9.63 -13.87 -4.20
C LYS A 143 -8.35 -14.36 -3.49
N TYR A 144 -8.50 -15.02 -2.34
CA TYR A 144 -7.41 -15.70 -1.65
C TYR A 144 -6.78 -16.82 -2.51
N LYS A 145 -7.59 -17.67 -3.13
CA LYS A 145 -7.10 -18.76 -3.98
C LYS A 145 -6.32 -18.21 -5.18
N GLU A 146 -6.78 -17.11 -5.77
CA GLU A 146 -6.06 -16.39 -6.83
C GLU A 146 -4.69 -15.89 -6.36
N LEU A 147 -4.62 -15.16 -5.23
CA LEU A 147 -3.36 -14.63 -4.68
C LEU A 147 -2.38 -15.72 -4.25
N ARG A 148 -2.88 -16.80 -3.63
CA ARG A 148 -2.06 -17.95 -3.23
C ARG A 148 -1.51 -18.69 -4.44
N ASP A 149 -2.33 -18.91 -5.46
CA ASP A 149 -1.91 -19.58 -6.68
C ASP A 149 -0.84 -18.77 -7.42
N VAL A 150 -0.90 -17.43 -7.40
CA VAL A 150 0.19 -16.61 -7.95
C VAL A 150 1.50 -16.80 -7.18
N LYS A 151 1.49 -16.76 -5.84
CA LYS A 151 2.71 -17.01 -5.04
C LYS A 151 3.26 -18.43 -5.26
N HIS A 152 2.39 -19.43 -5.38
CA HIS A 152 2.77 -20.80 -5.68
C HIS A 152 3.39 -20.92 -7.09
N LYS A 153 2.78 -20.30 -8.09
CA LYS A 153 3.32 -20.25 -9.47
C LYS A 153 4.69 -19.58 -9.54
N LEU A 154 4.93 -18.52 -8.76
CA LEU A 154 6.26 -17.91 -8.66
C LEU A 154 7.31 -18.88 -8.12
N SER A 155 6.94 -19.80 -7.23
CA SER A 155 7.86 -20.79 -6.67
C SER A 155 8.30 -21.88 -7.66
N HIS A 156 7.52 -22.10 -8.72
CA HIS A 156 7.81 -23.07 -9.79
C HIS A 156 8.50 -22.47 -11.03
N ARG A 157 8.79 -21.15 -11.04
CA ARG A 157 9.53 -20.53 -12.15
C ARG A 157 10.97 -21.06 -12.25
N GLY A 158 11.46 -21.08 -13.48
CA GLY A 158 12.87 -21.29 -13.80
C GLY A 158 13.74 -20.17 -13.21
N LEU A 159 15.05 -20.39 -13.18
CA LEU A 159 16.02 -19.38 -12.74
C LEU A 159 16.30 -18.42 -13.90
N ASP A 160 15.35 -17.53 -14.18
CA ASP A 160 15.35 -16.70 -15.38
C ASP A 160 16.17 -15.39 -15.22
N TYR A 161 16.61 -15.06 -13.99
CA TYR A 161 17.29 -13.80 -13.69
C TYR A 161 18.69 -14.03 -13.12
N GLU A 162 19.73 -13.84 -13.92
CA GLU A 162 21.10 -13.76 -13.43
C GLU A 162 21.35 -12.43 -12.69
N CYS A 163 22.19 -12.45 -11.66
CA CYS A 163 22.58 -11.26 -10.92
C CYS A 163 23.39 -10.32 -11.82
N LEU A 164 23.12 -9.01 -11.69
CA LEU A 164 23.79 -7.98 -12.47
C LEU A 164 25.30 -7.85 -12.16
N LYS A 165 25.77 -8.42 -11.03
CA LYS A 165 27.18 -8.38 -10.60
C LYS A 165 27.87 -9.73 -10.47
N CYS A 166 27.13 -10.84 -10.43
CA CYS A 166 27.73 -12.16 -10.24
C CYS A 166 26.93 -13.23 -10.98
N TYR A 167 27.48 -14.44 -11.06
CA TYR A 167 26.90 -15.55 -11.82
C TYR A 167 25.75 -16.28 -11.11
N ARG A 168 25.17 -15.71 -10.03
CA ARG A 168 24.04 -16.35 -9.32
C ARG A 168 22.74 -16.06 -10.06
N SER A 169 21.90 -17.07 -10.24
CA SER A 169 20.59 -16.94 -10.86
C SER A 169 19.45 -17.03 -9.84
N PHE A 170 18.34 -16.35 -10.14
CA PHE A 170 17.18 -16.17 -9.27
C PHE A 170 15.88 -16.42 -10.05
N LYS A 171 14.83 -16.84 -9.33
CA LYS A 171 13.49 -17.09 -9.91
C LYS A 171 12.70 -15.82 -10.21
N THR A 172 13.06 -14.73 -9.55
CA THR A 172 12.36 -13.45 -9.62
C THR A 172 13.37 -12.32 -9.65
N TYR A 173 13.02 -11.24 -10.36
CA TYR A 173 13.86 -10.06 -10.44
C TYR A 173 13.99 -9.41 -9.05
N GLY A 174 12.88 -9.33 -8.30
CA GLY A 174 12.92 -8.83 -6.92
C GLY A 174 13.79 -9.68 -5.99
N GLY A 175 13.91 -10.99 -6.23
CA GLY A 175 14.83 -11.87 -5.49
C GLY A 175 16.30 -11.56 -5.79
N MET A 176 16.62 -11.27 -7.04
CA MET A 176 17.95 -10.81 -7.46
C MET A 176 18.30 -9.44 -6.84
N ILE A 177 17.33 -8.51 -6.81
CA ILE A 177 17.53 -7.21 -6.14
C ILE A 177 17.76 -7.36 -4.64
N ILE A 178 17.07 -8.27 -3.93
CA ILE A 178 17.38 -8.55 -2.50
C ILE A 178 18.85 -8.95 -2.32
N HIS A 179 19.37 -9.78 -3.22
CA HIS A 179 20.74 -10.24 -3.15
C HIS A 179 21.77 -9.10 -3.36
N LEU A 180 21.45 -8.13 -4.21
CA LEU A 180 22.27 -6.92 -4.35
C LEU A 180 22.11 -6.00 -3.14
N GLU A 181 20.88 -5.75 -2.67
CA GLU A 181 20.59 -4.93 -1.48
C GLU A 181 21.30 -5.43 -0.21
N SER A 182 21.57 -6.74 -0.12
CA SER A 182 22.27 -7.32 1.04
C SER A 182 23.78 -7.07 1.06
N GLY A 183 24.35 -6.40 0.05
CA GLY A 183 25.79 -6.12 -0.01
C GLY A 183 26.65 -7.37 -0.26
N CYS A 184 26.04 -8.49 -0.68
CA CYS A 184 26.76 -9.74 -0.91
C CYS A 184 27.55 -9.74 -2.23
N CYS A 185 27.23 -8.83 -3.14
CA CYS A 185 28.02 -8.57 -4.35
C CYS A 185 29.00 -7.43 -4.09
N SER A 186 30.21 -7.55 -4.63
CA SER A 186 31.22 -6.49 -4.48
C SER A 186 30.74 -5.17 -5.09
N GLY A 187 30.77 -4.10 -4.29
CA GLY A 187 30.52 -2.73 -4.73
C GLY A 187 29.05 -2.36 -5.00
N VAL A 188 28.09 -3.20 -4.60
CA VAL A 188 26.65 -2.89 -4.69
C VAL A 188 25.96 -3.35 -3.42
N ASP A 189 25.18 -2.46 -2.85
CA ASP A 189 24.41 -2.62 -1.62
C ASP A 189 23.08 -1.87 -1.74
N ARG A 190 22.33 -1.83 -0.64
CA ARG A 190 21.04 -1.13 -0.58
C ARG A 190 21.15 0.35 -0.95
N ASP A 191 22.15 1.05 -0.43
CA ASP A 191 22.20 2.50 -0.50
C ASP A 191 22.66 2.97 -1.89
N SER A 192 23.61 2.24 -2.49
CA SER A 192 23.98 2.42 -3.91
C SER A 192 22.82 2.12 -4.87
N LEU A 193 22.04 1.06 -4.63
CA LEU A 193 20.84 0.77 -5.43
C LEU A 193 19.75 1.85 -5.29
N ASN A 194 19.56 2.36 -4.08
CA ASN A 194 18.64 3.46 -3.80
C ASN A 194 19.04 4.72 -4.56
N ALA A 195 20.34 5.07 -4.53
CA ALA A 195 20.87 6.21 -5.28
C ALA A 195 20.71 6.02 -6.79
N LEU A 196 20.97 4.82 -7.32
CA LEU A 196 20.74 4.51 -8.73
C LEU A 196 19.25 4.62 -9.09
N ALA A 197 18.35 4.13 -8.24
CA ALA A 197 16.91 4.25 -8.47
C ALA A 197 16.46 5.72 -8.51
N ALA A 198 17.00 6.57 -7.64
CA ALA A 198 16.73 8.01 -7.65
C ALA A 198 17.33 8.75 -8.86
N GLN A 199 18.40 8.22 -9.47
CA GLN A 199 18.98 8.76 -10.71
C GLN A 199 18.22 8.36 -11.98
N CYS A 200 17.33 7.38 -11.90
CA CYS A 200 16.49 6.99 -13.03
C CYS A 200 15.66 8.21 -13.50
N ASN A 201 15.62 8.46 -14.81
CA ASN A 201 14.90 9.61 -15.38
C ASN A 201 13.39 9.64 -15.10
N ARG A 202 12.83 8.51 -14.64
CA ARG A 202 11.43 8.37 -14.22
C ARG A 202 11.28 8.19 -12.72
N SER A 203 12.29 8.53 -11.92
CA SER A 203 12.33 8.39 -10.44
C SER A 203 11.04 8.85 -9.78
N ARG A 204 10.55 10.04 -10.13
CA ARG A 204 9.33 10.68 -9.59
C ARG A 204 8.03 9.89 -9.79
N GLU A 205 8.04 8.89 -10.65
CA GLU A 205 6.88 8.03 -10.90
C GLU A 205 6.85 6.79 -10.01
N PHE A 206 7.90 6.54 -9.23
CA PHE A 206 7.98 5.40 -8.30
C PHE A 206 8.74 5.71 -6.99
N ILE A 207 9.22 6.94 -6.80
CA ILE A 207 9.84 7.46 -5.58
C ILE A 207 9.03 8.68 -5.12
N LEU A 208 8.63 8.69 -3.85
CA LEU A 208 7.98 9.85 -3.26
C LEU A 208 8.97 11.02 -3.22
N SER A 209 8.54 12.19 -3.70
CA SER A 209 9.42 13.36 -3.89
C SER A 209 10.11 13.82 -2.61
N GLU A 210 9.50 13.59 -1.45
CA GLU A 210 10.08 13.93 -0.13
C GLU A 210 11.33 13.12 0.24
N TYR A 211 11.59 12.00 -0.45
CA TYR A 211 12.74 11.14 -0.21
C TYR A 211 13.73 11.07 -1.38
N GLU A 212 13.48 11.76 -2.50
CA GLU A 212 14.29 11.67 -3.72
C GLU A 212 15.74 12.10 -3.45
N GLU A 213 15.94 13.24 -2.78
CA GLU A 213 17.28 13.75 -2.42
C GLU A 213 17.97 12.82 -1.41
N ASN A 214 17.27 12.37 -0.38
CA ASN A 214 17.86 11.50 0.64
C ASN A 214 18.24 10.10 0.12
N LEU A 215 17.54 9.61 -0.91
CA LEU A 215 17.90 8.37 -1.58
C LEU A 215 19.18 8.51 -2.40
N LEU A 216 19.47 9.70 -2.96
CA LEU A 216 20.73 9.97 -3.66
C LEU A 216 21.92 9.99 -2.69
N ASP A 217 21.72 10.51 -1.49
CA ASP A 217 22.77 10.62 -0.47
C ASP A 217 23.05 9.31 0.28
N GLY A 218 22.15 8.32 0.20
CA GLY A 218 22.32 6.99 0.80
C GLY A 218 21.94 6.87 2.28
N ASP A 219 21.61 7.97 2.95
CA ASP A 219 21.41 8.03 4.41
C ASP A 219 19.92 8.07 4.84
N LEU A 220 19.02 7.51 4.02
CA LEU A 220 17.57 7.66 4.22
C LEU A 220 17.07 7.23 5.61
N GLU A 221 17.53 6.08 6.11
CA GLU A 221 17.11 5.55 7.41
C GLU A 221 17.71 6.36 8.59
N TYR A 222 18.85 7.01 8.37
CA TYR A 222 19.48 7.88 9.35
C TYR A 222 18.67 9.17 9.58
N TYR A 223 18.19 9.79 8.50
CA TYR A 223 17.46 11.06 8.58
C TYR A 223 15.97 10.90 8.92
N HIS A 224 15.34 9.81 8.47
CA HIS A 224 13.87 9.67 8.54
C HIS A 224 13.39 8.42 9.29
N GLY A 225 14.31 7.58 9.75
CA GLY A 225 13.96 6.28 10.33
C GLY A 225 13.32 5.34 9.31
N LYS A 226 12.39 4.49 9.75
CA LYS A 226 11.71 3.53 8.86
C LYS A 226 10.66 4.24 8.01
N VAL A 227 10.97 4.41 6.72
CA VAL A 227 10.10 5.03 5.71
C VAL A 227 9.79 4.09 4.54
N ASN A 228 8.78 4.44 3.74
CA ASN A 228 8.40 3.73 2.52
C ASN A 228 8.62 4.63 1.29
N PRO A 229 9.86 4.79 0.82
CA PRO A 229 10.17 5.82 -0.15
C PRO A 229 9.71 5.48 -1.58
N PHE A 230 9.46 4.19 -1.84
CA PHE A 230 9.04 3.70 -3.15
C PHE A 230 7.54 3.49 -3.21
N PHE A 231 6.93 3.68 -4.38
CA PHE A 231 5.54 3.34 -4.63
C PHE A 231 5.32 2.71 -6.00
N CYS A 232 4.29 1.87 -6.11
CA CYS A 232 3.90 1.31 -7.40
C CYS A 232 3.26 2.38 -8.30
N PRO A 233 3.74 2.61 -9.54
CA PRO A 233 3.20 3.62 -10.46
C PRO A 233 1.73 3.36 -10.87
N THR A 234 1.23 2.14 -10.68
CA THR A 234 -0.13 1.75 -11.11
C THR A 234 -1.13 1.73 -9.98
N CYS A 235 -0.72 1.30 -8.79
CA CYS A 235 -1.64 1.12 -7.66
C CYS A 235 -1.22 1.85 -6.39
N ASP A 236 -0.17 2.69 -6.48
CA ASP A 236 0.29 3.58 -5.42
C ASP A 236 0.72 2.88 -4.13
N THR A 237 0.89 1.55 -4.15
CA THR A 237 1.33 0.80 -2.98
C THR A 237 2.75 1.21 -2.61
N GLU A 238 2.87 1.88 -1.47
CA GLU A 238 4.14 2.28 -0.87
C GLU A 238 4.85 1.09 -0.24
N VAL A 239 6.15 0.99 -0.47
CA VAL A 239 6.98 -0.12 0.00
C VAL A 239 8.35 0.38 0.47
N PRO A 240 8.97 -0.28 1.46
CA PRO A 240 10.20 0.20 2.09
C PRO A 240 11.47 -0.06 1.28
N ARG A 241 11.42 -0.91 0.26
CA ARG A 241 12.61 -1.36 -0.48
C ARG A 241 12.33 -1.44 -1.96
N LEU A 242 13.38 -1.26 -2.75
CA LEU A 242 13.34 -1.42 -4.19
C LEU A 242 12.99 -2.86 -4.57
N SER A 243 13.58 -3.84 -3.87
CA SER A 243 13.20 -5.26 -4.00
C SER A 243 11.71 -5.51 -3.77
N SER A 244 11.12 -4.90 -2.74
CA SER A 244 9.70 -5.02 -2.42
C SER A 244 8.82 -4.46 -3.54
N LEU A 245 9.25 -3.39 -4.22
CA LEU A 245 8.54 -2.84 -5.37
C LEU A 245 8.51 -3.83 -6.54
N PHE A 246 9.65 -4.44 -6.87
CA PHE A 246 9.71 -5.46 -7.92
C PHE A 246 8.88 -6.71 -7.56
N GLN A 247 8.97 -7.19 -6.32
CA GLN A 247 8.16 -8.31 -5.86
C GLN A 247 6.66 -8.03 -5.91
N HIS A 248 6.25 -6.80 -5.56
CA HIS A 248 4.87 -6.37 -5.67
C HIS A 248 4.37 -6.52 -7.11
N VAL A 249 5.13 -6.03 -8.09
CA VAL A 249 4.79 -6.11 -9.51
C VAL A 249 4.77 -7.57 -9.99
N GLU A 250 5.75 -8.39 -9.60
CA GLU A 250 5.81 -9.81 -9.97
C GLU A 250 4.68 -10.65 -9.37
N SER A 251 4.15 -10.24 -8.22
CA SER A 251 3.05 -10.93 -7.52
C SER A 251 1.67 -10.71 -8.17
N ARG A 252 1.58 -9.91 -9.24
CA ARG A 252 0.31 -9.53 -9.88
C ARG A 252 -0.73 -8.96 -8.90
N ALA A 253 -0.27 -8.32 -7.83
CA ALA A 253 -1.12 -7.60 -6.89
C ALA A 253 -1.81 -6.40 -7.57
N CYS A 254 -1.26 -5.92 -8.69
CA CYS A 254 -1.82 -4.93 -9.58
C CYS A 254 -1.59 -5.31 -11.05
N SER A 255 -2.05 -4.47 -11.98
CA SER A 255 -1.90 -4.67 -13.43
C SER A 255 -0.54 -4.24 -13.98
N GLN A 256 0.39 -3.77 -13.14
CA GLN A 256 1.73 -3.39 -13.57
C GLN A 256 2.54 -4.61 -14.01
N THR A 257 3.43 -4.43 -15.00
CA THR A 257 4.38 -5.46 -15.44
C THR A 257 5.83 -5.00 -15.31
N LEU A 258 6.77 -5.95 -15.41
CA LEU A 258 8.21 -5.67 -15.43
C LEU A 258 8.77 -5.37 -16.83
N GLU A 259 7.99 -5.61 -17.88
CA GLU A 259 8.51 -5.56 -19.25
C GLU A 259 8.43 -4.15 -19.85
N ASP A 260 7.44 -3.37 -19.44
CA ASP A 260 7.11 -2.08 -20.03
C ASP A 260 6.90 -0.96 -19.00
N GLY A 261 6.62 0.24 -19.51
CA GLY A 261 6.32 1.42 -18.70
C GLY A 261 7.46 1.86 -17.77
N VAL A 262 7.07 2.37 -16.59
CA VAL A 262 7.99 2.87 -15.56
C VAL A 262 8.89 1.74 -15.05
N MET A 263 8.30 0.60 -14.68
CA MET A 263 9.04 -0.52 -14.10
C MET A 263 10.01 -1.16 -15.09
N GLY A 264 9.62 -1.34 -16.36
CA GLY A 264 10.54 -1.83 -17.39
C GLY A 264 11.67 -0.85 -17.69
N THR A 265 11.42 0.46 -17.57
CA THR A 265 12.46 1.49 -17.70
C THR A 265 13.45 1.43 -16.54
N LEU A 266 12.96 1.35 -15.30
CA LEU A 266 13.80 1.19 -14.12
C LEU A 266 14.61 -0.11 -14.17
N ARG A 267 14.01 -1.23 -14.58
CA ARG A 267 14.70 -2.52 -14.76
C ARG A 267 15.87 -2.40 -15.73
N ARG A 268 15.65 -1.81 -16.90
CA ARG A 268 16.70 -1.58 -17.92
C ARG A 268 17.77 -0.61 -17.43
N PHE A 269 17.37 0.44 -16.71
CA PHE A 269 18.31 1.39 -16.13
C PHE A 269 19.25 0.68 -15.15
N LEU A 270 18.72 -0.06 -14.17
CA LEU A 270 19.56 -0.80 -13.22
C LEU A 270 20.50 -1.79 -13.91
N ALA A 271 20.03 -2.51 -14.94
CA ALA A 271 20.87 -3.43 -15.70
C ALA A 271 22.05 -2.77 -16.44
N ASN A 272 21.99 -1.46 -16.71
CA ASN A 272 23.05 -0.72 -17.40
C ASN A 272 24.04 -0.03 -16.44
N TYR A 273 23.63 0.23 -15.19
CA TYR A 273 24.38 1.06 -14.23
C TYR A 273 24.80 0.31 -12.96
N VAL A 274 24.26 -0.89 -12.73
CA VAL A 274 24.83 -1.86 -11.80
C VAL A 274 25.93 -2.60 -12.52
#